data_AF-A0A933GWF2-F1
#
_entry.id   AF-A0A933GWF2-F1
#
_cell.length_a   1.000
_cell.length_b   1.000
_cell.length_c   1.000
_cell.angle_alpha   90.00
_cell.angle_beta   90.00
_cell.angle_gamma   90.00
#
_symmetry.space_group_name_H-M   'P 1'
#
loop_
_entity.id
_entity.type
_entity.pdbx_description
1 polymer ?
#
loop_
_entity_poly.entity_id
_entity_poly.type
_entity_poly.pdbx_seq_one_letter_code
_entity_poly.pdbx_strand_id
1 'polypeptide(L)'
;MATVRLRWTLPATGESREMAERVQAADFRASANEATRAFRLAAAAARLAGILRGDAPPNEAEFSALAACVAAPAGEAAGGPQAQELAELVERARTLLSGR
;
A
#
# COMPACT_ATOMS: atom_id res chain seq x y z
N MET A 1 -10.86 -22.76 -9.43
CA MET A 1 -9.54 -22.77 -10.11
C MET A 1 -9.81 -22.69 -11.59
N ALA A 2 -9.12 -21.81 -12.31
CA ALA A 2 -9.30 -21.62 -13.75
C ALA A 2 -7.93 -21.63 -14.44
N THR A 3 -7.91 -21.95 -15.74
CA THR A 3 -6.69 -21.84 -16.56
C THR A 3 -6.84 -20.62 -17.46
N VAL A 4 -5.92 -19.67 -17.34
CA VAL A 4 -5.85 -18.49 -18.22
C VAL A 4 -4.83 -18.76 -19.32
N ARG A 5 -5.19 -18.45 -20.56
CA ARG A 5 -4.29 -18.54 -21.73
C ARG A 5 -3.96 -17.14 -22.19
N LEU A 6 -2.69 -16.77 -22.10
CA LEU A 6 -2.15 -15.51 -22.59
C LEU A 6 -1.47 -15.76 -23.92
N ARG A 7 -1.88 -15.04 -24.97
CA ARG A 7 -1.24 -15.05 -26.28
C ARG A 7 -0.81 -13.65 -26.65
N TRP A 8 0.45 -13.47 -27.00
CA TRP A 8 0.99 -12.17 -27.43
C TRP A 8 1.97 -12.34 -28.59
N THR A 9 2.18 -11.25 -29.32
CA THR A 9 3.10 -11.20 -30.45
C THR A 9 4.31 -10.35 -30.08
N LEU A 10 5.51 -10.88 -30.31
CA LEU A 10 6.75 -10.15 -30.04
C LEU A 10 6.92 -9.01 -31.05
N PRO A 11 7.04 -7.74 -30.62
CA PRO A 11 7.12 -6.61 -31.55
C PRO A 11 8.34 -6.65 -32.48
N ALA A 12 9.45 -7.21 -32.00
CA ALA A 12 10.71 -7.25 -32.75
C ALA A 12 10.74 -8.35 -33.84
N THR A 13 10.02 -9.46 -33.66
CA THR A 13 10.12 -10.64 -34.53
C THR A 13 8.81 -11.02 -35.20
N GLY A 14 7.67 -10.48 -34.75
CA GLY A 14 6.33 -10.87 -35.21
C GLY A 14 5.91 -12.29 -34.77
N GLU A 15 6.75 -12.99 -34.00
CA GLU A 15 6.47 -14.32 -33.51
C GLU A 15 5.36 -14.29 -32.45
N SER A 16 4.38 -15.17 -32.57
CA SER A 16 3.32 -15.32 -31.57
C SER A 16 3.73 -16.34 -30.52
N ARG A 17 3.65 -15.95 -29.25
CA ARG A 17 3.86 -16.82 -28.09
C ARG A 17 2.56 -17.03 -27.34
N GLU A 18 2.41 -18.22 -26.78
CA GLU A 18 1.27 -18.59 -25.95
C GLU A 18 1.75 -19.22 -24.64
N MET A 19 1.11 -18.84 -23.54
CA MET A 19 1.36 -19.38 -22.21
C MET A 19 0.02 -19.71 -21.54
N ALA A 20 -0.06 -20.88 -20.91
CA ALA A 20 -1.20 -21.28 -20.11
C ALA A 20 -0.78 -21.35 -18.65
N GLU A 21 -1.47 -20.59 -17.79
CA GLU A 21 -1.19 -20.51 -16.36
C GLU A 21 -2.44 -20.88 -15.55
N ARG A 22 -2.24 -21.63 -14.46
CA ARG A 22 -3.31 -21.95 -13.52
C ARG A 22 -3.42 -20.82 -12.51
N VAL A 23 -4.60 -20.24 -12.42
CA VAL A 23 -4.90 -19.17 -11.47
C VAL A 23 -6.02 -19.57 -10.51
N GLN A 24 -5.94 -19.06 -9.30
CA GLN A 24 -6.89 -19.22 -8.22
C GLN A 24 -7.58 -17.88 -7.94
N ALA A 25 -8.77 -17.92 -7.32
CA ALA A 25 -9.47 -16.70 -6.94
C ALA A 25 -8.66 -15.83 -5.96
N ALA A 26 -7.74 -16.44 -5.19
CA ALA A 26 -6.82 -15.72 -4.32
C ALA A 26 -5.83 -14.82 -5.09
N ASP A 27 -5.50 -15.17 -6.34
CA ASP A 27 -4.55 -14.43 -7.18
C ASP A 27 -5.14 -13.12 -7.73
N PHE A 28 -6.45 -12.94 -7.61
CA PHE A 28 -7.18 -11.74 -8.02
C PHE A 28 -7.68 -10.90 -6.84
N ARG A 29 -7.14 -11.14 -5.64
CA ARG A 29 -7.54 -10.35 -4.46
C ARG A 29 -6.94 -8.96 -4.55
N ALA A 30 -7.81 -7.96 -4.46
CA ALA A 30 -7.40 -6.57 -4.38
C ALA A 30 -6.43 -6.38 -3.21
N SER A 31 -5.28 -5.74 -3.48
CA SER A 31 -4.27 -5.46 -2.47
C SER A 31 -4.10 -3.95 -2.27
N ALA A 32 -3.70 -3.54 -1.06
CA ALA A 32 -3.39 -2.13 -0.80
C ALA A 32 -2.27 -1.58 -1.72
N ASN A 33 -1.43 -2.46 -2.27
CA ASN A 33 -0.37 -2.09 -3.20
C ASN A 33 -0.90 -1.62 -4.57
N GLU A 34 -2.11 -2.05 -4.95
CA GLU A 34 -2.80 -1.62 -6.17
C GLU A 34 -3.49 -0.26 -6.01
N ALA A 35 -3.72 0.19 -4.77
CA ALA A 35 -4.32 1.49 -4.51
C ALA A 35 -3.36 2.63 -4.87
N THR A 36 -3.91 3.77 -5.31
CA THR A 36 -3.12 4.97 -5.55
C THR A 36 -2.45 5.43 -4.25
N ARG A 37 -1.29 6.08 -4.37
CA ARG A 37 -0.58 6.59 -3.19
C ARG A 37 -1.42 7.57 -2.37
N ALA A 38 -2.17 8.46 -3.03
CA ALA A 38 -3.07 9.39 -2.34
C ALA A 38 -4.10 8.64 -1.50
N PHE A 39 -4.69 7.57 -2.03
CA PHE A 39 -5.65 6.75 -1.29
C PHE A 39 -5.00 6.02 -0.11
N ARG A 40 -3.79 5.47 -0.31
CA ARG A 40 -3.02 4.85 0.78
C ARG A 40 -2.69 5.84 1.91
N LEU A 41 -2.27 7.06 1.58
CA LEU A 41 -1.98 8.12 2.57
C LEU A 41 -3.25 8.55 3.33
N ALA A 42 -4.38 8.70 2.64
CA ALA A 42 -5.66 9.01 3.28
C ALA A 42 -6.09 7.90 4.26
N ALA A 43 -5.93 6.63 3.86
CA ALA A 43 -6.22 5.49 4.73
C ALA A 43 -5.29 5.46 5.96
N ALA A 44 -4.00 5.73 5.77
CA ALA A 44 -3.02 5.83 6.86
C ALA A 44 -3.38 6.98 7.84
N ALA A 45 -3.77 8.15 7.32
CA ALA A 45 -4.21 9.28 8.15
C ALA A 45 -5.48 8.92 8.96
N ALA A 46 -6.46 8.28 8.33
CA ALA A 46 -7.67 7.83 9.02
C ALA A 46 -7.37 6.79 10.11
N ARG A 47 -6.43 5.87 9.84
CA ARG A 47 -5.99 4.86 10.81
C ARG A 47 -5.30 5.51 12.02
N LEU A 48 -4.39 6.46 11.78
CA LEU A 48 -3.74 7.23 12.84
C LEU A 48 -4.77 8.00 13.69
N ALA A 49 -5.76 8.63 13.06
CA ALA A 49 -6.83 9.33 13.77
C ALA A 49 -7.69 8.39 14.64
N GLY A 50 -7.90 7.14 14.24
CA GLY A 50 -8.54 6.12 15.06
C GLY A 50 -7.73 5.76 16.30
N ILE A 51 -6.41 5.58 16.14
CA ILE A 51 -5.50 5.32 17.27
C ILE A 51 -5.51 6.49 18.26
N LEU A 52 -5.42 7.72 17.77
CA LEU A 52 -5.40 8.93 18.61
C LEU A 52 -6.71 9.15 19.38
N ARG A 53 -7.85 8.70 18.82
CA ARG A 53 -9.16 8.76 19.48
C ARG A 53 -9.38 7.60 20.48
N GLY A 54 -8.54 6.58 20.46
CA GLY A 54 -8.72 5.37 21.27
C GLY A 54 -9.67 4.34 20.66
N ASP A 55 -10.08 4.53 19.40
CA ASP A 55 -10.93 3.58 18.66
C ASP A 55 -10.17 2.29 18.30
N ALA A 56 -8.83 2.36 18.29
CA ALA A 56 -7.94 1.24 18.06
C ALA A 56 -6.76 1.29 19.05
N PRO A 57 -6.32 0.14 19.60
CA PRO A 57 -5.19 0.13 20.51
C PRO A 57 -3.91 0.54 19.77
N PRO A 58 -3.10 1.46 20.32
CA PRO A 58 -1.78 1.71 19.77
C PRO A 58 -0.93 0.44 19.93
N ASN A 59 -0.33 -0.02 18.84
CA ASN A 59 0.69 -1.05 18.92
C ASN A 59 1.83 -0.73 17.96
N GLU A 60 2.98 -1.31 18.24
CA GLU A 60 4.23 -1.03 17.52
C GLU A 60 4.19 -1.45 16.05
N ALA A 61 3.46 -2.53 15.74
CA ALA A 61 3.27 -3.01 14.37
C ALA A 61 2.43 -2.03 13.53
N GLU A 62 1.43 -1.39 14.12
CA GLU A 62 0.59 -0.38 13.46
C GLU A 62 1.39 0.88 13.15
N PHE A 63 2.20 1.37 14.10
CA PHE A 63 3.08 2.51 13.83
C PHE A 63 4.12 2.19 12.76
N SER A 64 4.70 0.98 12.79
CA SER A 64 5.63 0.53 11.75
C SER A 64 4.96 0.45 10.37
N ALA A 65 3.71 -0.02 10.29
CA ALA A 65 2.95 -0.06 9.04
C ALA A 65 2.60 1.34 8.52
N LEU A 66 2.23 2.26 9.41
CA LEU A 66 1.99 3.66 9.07
C LEU A 66 3.26 4.34 8.54
N ALA A 67 4.39 4.16 9.23
CA ALA A 67 5.70 4.67 8.82
C ALA A 67 6.13 4.13 7.45
N ALA A 68 5.95 2.83 7.20
CA ALA A 68 6.25 2.23 5.89
C ALA A 68 5.36 2.81 4.78
N CYS A 69 4.09 3.11 5.07
CA CYS A 69 3.16 3.70 4.12
C CYS A 69 3.57 5.12 3.69
N VAL A 70 4.09 5.94 4.61
CA VAL A 70 4.57 7.30 4.30
C VAL A 70 5.96 7.31 3.67
N ALA A 71 6.85 6.37 4.04
CA ALA A 71 8.23 6.29 3.57
C ALA A 71 8.39 5.69 2.17
N ALA A 72 7.37 5.01 1.62
CA ALA A 72 7.45 4.44 0.28
C ALA A 72 7.86 5.52 -0.75
N PRO A 73 8.81 5.26 -1.67
CA PRO A 73 9.24 6.26 -2.67
C PRO A 73 8.13 6.57 -3.67
N ALA A 74 8.03 7.83 -4.08
CA ALA A 74 7.03 8.26 -5.06
C ALA A 74 7.56 7.94 -6.46
N GLY A 75 6.93 6.98 -7.15
CA GLY A 75 6.74 7.17 -8.59
C GLY A 75 6.03 8.51 -8.76
N GLU A 76 6.62 9.36 -9.58
CA GLU A 76 6.43 10.82 -9.65
C GLU A 76 4.97 11.29 -9.43
N ALA A 77 4.82 12.34 -8.62
CA ALA A 77 3.63 13.20 -8.48
C ALA A 77 2.58 12.97 -7.38
N ALA A 78 2.71 12.06 -6.42
CA ALA A 78 1.66 11.94 -5.37
C ALA A 78 2.19 11.69 -3.96
N GLY A 79 2.71 12.71 -3.28
CA GLY A 79 3.05 12.60 -1.86
C GLY A 79 3.12 13.95 -1.16
N GLY A 80 3.76 14.92 -1.80
CA GLY A 80 3.75 16.33 -1.39
C GLY A 80 4.13 16.59 0.08
N PRO A 81 3.91 17.82 0.56
CA PRO A 81 4.06 18.18 1.98
C PRO A 81 3.20 17.33 2.92
N GLN A 82 2.07 16.81 2.45
CA GLN A 82 1.12 16.04 3.26
C GLN A 82 1.67 14.69 3.72
N ALA A 83 2.47 14.01 2.89
CA ALA A 83 3.13 12.76 3.30
C ALA A 83 4.17 13.01 4.40
N GLN A 84 4.88 14.14 4.33
CA GLN A 84 5.84 14.53 5.35
C GLN A 84 5.14 14.91 6.66
N GLU A 85 4.09 15.74 6.60
CA GLU A 85 3.28 16.08 7.76
C GLU A 85 2.72 14.82 8.45
N LEU A 86 2.18 13.87 7.66
CA LEU A 86 1.69 12.61 8.21
C LEU A 86 2.81 11.79 8.87
N ALA A 87 4.01 11.74 8.28
CA ALA A 87 5.15 11.05 8.88
C ALA A 87 5.54 11.66 10.24
N GLU A 88 5.58 12.98 10.33
CA GLU A 88 5.86 13.69 11.59
C GLU A 88 4.78 13.40 12.65
N LEU A 89 3.51 13.36 12.24
CA LEU A 89 2.40 13.02 13.13
C LEU A 89 2.46 11.58 13.64
N VAL A 90 2.85 10.63 12.79
CA VAL A 90 3.04 9.22 13.18
C VAL A 90 4.11 9.09 14.27
N GLU A 91 5.28 9.73 14.08
CA GLU A 91 6.38 9.66 15.05
C GLU A 91 6.03 10.33 16.39
N ARG A 92 5.33 11.47 16.34
CA ARG A 92 4.84 12.14 17.56
C ARG A 92 3.83 11.27 18.30
N ALA A 93 2.88 10.66 17.59
CA ALA A 93 1.89 9.77 18.18
C ALA A 93 2.54 8.56 18.85
N ARG A 94 3.53 7.95 18.19
CA ARG A 94 4.30 6.84 18.74
C ARG A 94 5.01 7.23 20.03
N THR A 95 5.72 8.37 20.04
CA THR A 95 6.42 8.84 21.24
C THR A 95 5.47 9.10 22.41
N LEU A 96 4.31 9.72 22.15
CA LEU A 96 3.31 10.02 23.17
C LEU A 96 2.65 8.77 23.77
N LEU A 97 2.50 7.71 22.98
CA LEU A 97 1.75 6.51 23.35
C LEU A 97 2.64 5.36 23.83
N SER A 98 3.92 5.32 23.43
CA SER A 98 4.91 4.36 23.93
C SER A 98 5.56 4.79 25.26
N GLY A 99 5.41 6.07 25.64
CA GLY A 99 5.87 6.60 26.93
C GLY A 99 4.85 6.52 28.07
N ARG A 100 3.70 5.89 27.84
CA ARG A 100 2.65 5.62 28.83
C ARG A 100 2.72 4.18 29.30
#